data_AF-A0A954XXX9-F1
#
_entry.id   AF-A0A954XXX9-F1
#
_cell.length_a   1.000
_cell.length_b   1.000
_cell.length_c   1.000
_cell.angle_alpha   90.00
_cell.angle_beta   90.00
_cell.angle_gamma   90.00
#
_symmetry.space_group_name_H-M   'P 1'
#
loop_
_entity.id
_entity.type
_entity.pdbx_description
1 polymer ?
#
loop_
_entity_poly.entity_id
_entity_poly.type
_entity_poly.pdbx_seq_one_letter_code
_entity_poly.pdbx_strand_id
1 'polypeptide(L)'
;MPQPKAYLVLQSEFQLPEGYQDQEYDLGKRRLFKSTLKLPQLYEFLTQQLRKKGYREARKPIISGDRRYSEFAKGGVEISVNAFSHEIGSRVILTYEKN
;
A
#
# COMPACT_ATOMS: atom_id res chain seq x y z
N MET A 1 -12.22 8.04 20.66
CA MET A 1 -12.63 6.79 19.95
C MET A 1 -11.37 5.96 19.68
N PRO A 2 -11.42 4.63 19.81
CA PRO A 2 -10.28 3.78 19.45
C PRO A 2 -9.97 3.90 17.95
N GLN A 3 -8.69 4.00 17.59
CA GLN A 3 -8.29 4.02 16.19
C GLN A 3 -8.58 2.66 15.54
N PRO A 4 -9.12 2.61 14.31
CA PRO A 4 -9.40 1.33 13.67
C PRO A 4 -8.15 0.48 13.45
N LYS A 5 -8.24 -0.84 13.59
CA LYS A 5 -7.09 -1.75 13.52
C LYS A 5 -6.26 -1.64 12.23
N ALA A 6 -6.91 -1.47 11.08
CA ALA A 6 -6.20 -1.29 9.81
C ALA A 6 -5.29 -0.07 9.81
N TYR A 7 -5.69 1.01 10.49
CA TYR A 7 -4.88 2.22 10.59
C TYR A 7 -3.53 1.90 11.25
N LEU A 8 -3.58 1.25 12.41
CA LEU A 8 -2.39 0.89 13.19
C LEU A 8 -1.48 -0.09 12.42
N VAL A 9 -2.08 -1.10 11.79
CA VAL A 9 -1.33 -2.09 11.00
C VAL A 9 -0.68 -1.41 9.80
N LEU A 10 -1.44 -0.73 8.93
CA LEU A 10 -0.90 -0.09 7.73
C LEU A 10 0.12 1.02 8.04
N GLN A 11 0.05 1.64 9.22
CA GLN A 11 1.08 2.58 9.67
C GLN A 11 2.37 1.85 10.12
N SER A 12 2.25 0.77 10.88
CA SER A 12 3.40 -0.05 11.30
C SER A 12 4.05 -0.81 10.13
N GLU A 13 3.25 -1.11 9.09
CA GLU A 13 3.70 -1.98 8.00
C GLU A 13 4.57 -1.25 6.96
N PHE A 14 4.42 0.07 6.84
CA PHE A 14 5.07 0.85 5.78
C PHE A 14 5.78 2.08 6.33
N GLN A 15 7.05 2.21 5.96
CA GLN A 15 7.80 3.46 6.00
C GLN A 15 7.22 4.46 4.98
N LEU A 16 7.37 5.75 5.28
CA LEU A 16 6.92 6.82 4.41
C LEU A 16 7.85 6.91 3.19
N PRO A 17 7.32 6.92 1.95
CA PRO A 17 8.11 7.22 0.75
C PRO A 17 8.48 8.71 0.67
N GLU A 18 9.36 9.04 -0.27
CA GLU A 18 9.69 10.43 -0.60
C GLU A 18 8.45 11.23 -1.04
N GLY A 19 8.36 12.50 -0.64
CA GLY A 19 7.27 13.40 -1.02
C GLY A 19 5.90 12.96 -0.52
N TYR A 20 5.86 12.24 0.60
CA TYR A 20 4.62 11.74 1.21
C TYR A 20 3.63 12.87 1.55
N GLN A 21 2.42 12.80 0.98
CA GLN A 21 1.38 13.83 1.12
C GLN A 21 -0.04 13.22 1.14
N ASP A 22 -1.02 14.03 1.56
CA ASP A 22 -2.47 13.76 1.45
C ASP A 22 -2.91 12.39 2.00
N GLN A 23 -2.61 12.13 3.27
CA GLN A 23 -2.96 10.88 3.93
C GLN A 23 -4.44 10.85 4.34
N GLU A 24 -5.22 10.01 3.68
CA GLU A 24 -6.59 9.72 4.07
C GLU A 24 -6.70 8.28 4.58
N TYR A 25 -7.46 8.10 5.65
CA TYR A 25 -7.89 6.79 6.09
C TYR A 25 -9.40 6.75 6.07
N ASP A 26 -9.94 5.84 5.28
CA ASP A 26 -11.36 5.55 5.36
C ASP A 26 -11.58 4.51 6.47
N LEU A 27 -12.39 4.92 7.45
CA LEU A 27 -13.00 4.20 8.59
C LEU A 27 -12.55 2.74 8.80
N GLY A 28 -11.24 2.53 8.84
CA GLY A 28 -10.61 1.31 9.29
C GLY A 28 -10.34 0.19 8.31
N LYS A 29 -10.29 0.42 7.00
CA LYS A 29 -9.83 -0.63 6.06
C LYS A 29 -8.74 -0.21 5.09
N ARG A 30 -8.62 1.09 4.79
CA ARG A 30 -7.68 1.57 3.78
C ARG A 30 -6.92 2.81 4.19
N ARG A 31 -5.72 2.95 3.63
CA ARG A 31 -4.85 4.12 3.68
C ARG A 31 -4.61 4.60 2.26
N LEU A 32 -4.94 5.84 1.97
CA LEU A 32 -4.65 6.55 0.73
C LEU A 32 -3.55 7.57 1.00
N PHE A 33 -2.59 7.71 0.10
CA PHE A 33 -1.65 8.83 0.11
C PHE A 33 -1.02 9.07 -1.26
N LYS A 34 -0.30 10.18 -1.41
CA LYS A 34 0.49 10.53 -2.59
C LYS A 34 1.99 10.60 -2.27
N SER A 35 2.81 10.49 -3.31
CA SER A 35 4.28 10.53 -3.25
C SER A 35 4.84 11.15 -4.53
N THR A 36 6.00 11.79 -4.42
CA THR A 36 6.75 12.32 -5.58
C THR A 36 7.46 11.21 -6.37
N LEU A 37 7.55 9.99 -5.84
CA LEU A 37 8.10 8.85 -6.54
C LEU A 37 7.28 8.50 -7.78
N LYS A 38 7.95 8.08 -8.86
CA LYS A 38 7.28 7.57 -10.07
C LYS A 38 6.60 6.23 -9.77
N LEU A 39 5.55 5.90 -10.53
CA LEU A 39 4.71 4.72 -10.29
C LEU A 39 5.51 3.41 -10.09
N PRO A 40 6.49 3.06 -10.95
CA PRO A 40 7.29 1.86 -10.74
C PRO A 40 8.10 1.88 -9.44
N GLN A 41 8.62 3.05 -9.06
CA GLN A 41 9.46 3.23 -7.88
C GLN A 41 8.63 3.17 -6.60
N LEU A 42 7.48 3.86 -6.55
CA LEU A 42 6.58 3.79 -5.40
C LEU A 42 6.08 2.36 -5.19
N TYR A 43 5.68 1.69 -6.26
CA TYR A 43 5.19 0.32 -6.18
C TYR A 43 6.26 -0.64 -5.66
N GLU A 44 7.48 -0.56 -6.21
CA GLU A 44 8.59 -1.41 -5.76
C GLU A 44 8.97 -1.10 -4.30
N PHE A 45 9.02 0.19 -3.92
CA PHE A 45 9.30 0.62 -2.56
C PHE A 45 8.33 0.01 -1.54
N LEU A 46 7.03 -0.04 -1.84
CA LEU A 46 6.01 -0.58 -0.94
C LEU A 46 6.06 -2.12 -0.91
N THR A 47 6.13 -2.76 -2.07
CA THR A 47 6.11 -4.23 -2.15
C THR A 47 7.37 -4.86 -1.57
N GLN A 48 8.54 -4.24 -1.70
CA GLN A 48 9.76 -4.71 -1.04
C GLN A 48 9.66 -4.72 0.48
N GLN A 49 8.99 -3.75 1.09
CA GLN A 49 8.81 -3.72 2.54
C GLN A 49 7.95 -4.89 3.03
N LEU A 50 6.87 -5.20 2.32
CA LEU A 50 6.04 -6.37 2.60
C LEU A 50 6.83 -7.67 2.46
N ARG A 51 7.58 -7.83 1.35
CA ARG A 51 8.44 -9.00 1.13
C ARG A 51 9.48 -9.17 2.24
N LYS A 52 10.17 -8.09 2.64
CA LYS A 52 11.15 -8.10 3.75
C LYS A 52 10.53 -8.51 5.08
N LYS A 53 9.24 -8.25 5.27
CA LYS A 53 8.49 -8.65 6.46
C LYS A 53 7.87 -10.04 6.36
N GLY A 54 8.14 -10.77 5.29
CA GLY A 54 7.70 -12.15 5.09
C GLY A 54 6.29 -12.31 4.52
N TYR A 55 5.68 -11.23 4.01
CA TYR A 55 4.46 -11.36 3.23
C TYR A 55 4.78 -11.97 1.86
N ARG A 56 3.88 -12.83 1.37
CA ARG A 56 4.00 -13.48 0.05
C ARG A 56 2.89 -12.99 -0.87
N GLU A 57 3.19 -12.86 -2.16
CA GLU A 57 2.20 -12.50 -3.16
C GLU A 57 1.11 -13.59 -3.23
N ALA A 58 -0.14 -13.20 -3.02
CA ALA A 58 -1.29 -14.11 -3.08
C ALA A 58 -1.77 -14.35 -4.51
N ARG A 59 -1.44 -13.43 -5.43
CA ARG A 59 -1.77 -13.53 -6.86
C ARG A 59 -0.74 -12.87 -7.75
N LYS A 60 -0.81 -13.18 -9.05
CA LYS A 60 0.02 -12.52 -10.07
C LYS A 60 -0.24 -11.00 -10.07
N PRO A 61 0.82 -10.16 -10.07
CA PRO A 61 0.67 -8.71 -10.13
C PRO A 61 -0.07 -8.25 -11.40
N ILE A 62 -0.90 -7.22 -11.27
CA ILE A 62 -1.51 -6.52 -12.41
C ILE A 62 -0.66 -5.27 -12.67
N ILE A 63 -0.13 -5.14 -13.89
CA ILE A 63 0.73 -4.03 -14.30
C ILE A 63 0.16 -3.44 -15.59
N SER A 64 -0.31 -2.19 -15.54
CA SER A 64 -0.67 -1.36 -16.70
C SER A 64 0.21 -0.11 -16.74
N GLY A 65 0.04 0.72 -17.78
CA GLY A 65 0.80 1.97 -17.92
C GLY A 65 0.57 2.98 -16.79
N ASP A 66 -0.63 2.97 -16.21
CA ASP A 66 -1.10 3.93 -15.21
C ASP A 66 -1.38 3.31 -13.83
N ARG A 67 -1.27 1.98 -13.68
CA ARG A 67 -1.60 1.27 -12.46
C ARG A 67 -0.69 0.06 -12.21
N ARG A 68 -0.37 -0.18 -10.94
CA ARG A 68 0.27 -1.41 -10.46
C ARG A 68 -0.43 -1.94 -9.24
N TYR A 69 -0.64 -3.25 -9.20
CA TYR A 69 -1.40 -3.90 -8.15
C TYR A 69 -0.82 -5.26 -7.75
N SER A 70 -0.72 -5.50 -6.44
CA SER A 70 -0.52 -6.84 -5.86
C SER A 70 -1.28 -7.02 -4.55
N GLU A 71 -1.62 -8.27 -4.26
CA GLU A 71 -2.09 -8.73 -2.96
C GLU A 71 -1.01 -9.54 -2.27
N PHE A 72 -0.89 -9.35 -0.96
CA PHE A 72 0.11 -9.96 -0.11
C PHE A 72 -0.57 -10.60 1.09
N ALA A 73 -0.20 -11.84 1.42
CA ALA A 73 -0.75 -12.57 2.56
C ALA A 73 0.34 -13.03 3.54
N LYS A 74 0.02 -12.99 4.84
CA LYS A 74 0.83 -13.55 5.93
C LYS A 74 -0.04 -13.85 7.15
N GLY A 75 -0.10 -15.11 7.57
CA GLY A 75 -0.76 -15.49 8.84
C GLY A 75 -2.22 -15.02 8.99
N GLY A 76 -3.03 -15.19 7.94
CA GLY A 76 -4.44 -14.76 7.91
C GLY A 76 -4.65 -13.25 7.74
N VAL A 77 -3.58 -12.48 7.53
CA VAL A 77 -3.64 -11.07 7.15
C VAL A 77 -3.40 -10.92 5.66
N GLU A 78 -4.21 -10.09 5.02
CA GLU A 78 -4.07 -9.71 3.63
C GLU A 78 -3.88 -8.19 3.49
N ILE A 79 -2.91 -7.80 2.65
CA ILE A 79 -2.62 -6.41 2.31
C ILE A 79 -2.62 -6.27 0.79
N SER A 80 -3.44 -5.36 0.27
CA SER A 80 -3.40 -4.99 -1.14
C SER A 80 -2.63 -3.69 -1.34
N VAL A 81 -1.71 -3.65 -2.31
CA VAL A 81 -1.02 -2.44 -2.76
C VAL A 81 -1.56 -2.05 -4.12
N ASN A 82 -2.27 -0.93 -4.23
CA ASN A 82 -2.86 -0.44 -5.48
C ASN A 82 -2.32 0.97 -5.80
N ALA A 83 -1.27 1.04 -6.62
CA ALA A 83 -0.59 2.28 -6.97
C ALA A 83 -1.01 2.77 -8.37
N PHE A 84 -1.12 4.08 -8.55
CA PHE A 84 -1.51 4.73 -9.78
C PHE A 84 -0.60 5.91 -10.10
N SER A 85 -0.43 6.22 -11.39
CA SER A 85 0.18 7.47 -11.85
C SER A 85 -0.64 8.67 -11.37
N HIS A 86 0.03 9.76 -11.01
CA HIS A 86 -0.59 11.01 -10.56
C HIS A 86 0.23 12.22 -11.02
N GLU A 87 -0.38 13.41 -11.10
CA GLU A 87 0.28 14.64 -11.56
C GLU A 87 1.59 14.96 -10.82
N ILE A 88 1.63 14.73 -9.49
CA ILE A 88 2.83 14.97 -8.66
C ILE A 88 3.81 13.80 -8.62
N GLY A 89 3.49 12.66 -9.25
CA GLY A 89 4.25 11.43 -9.16
C GLY A 89 3.31 10.22 -9.14
N SER A 90 2.93 9.78 -7.94
CA SER A 90 2.06 8.61 -7.77
C SER A 90 1.09 8.76 -6.60
N ARG A 91 -0.05 8.09 -6.69
CA ARG A 91 -0.98 7.89 -5.58
C ARG A 91 -1.12 6.40 -5.28
N VAL A 92 -1.42 6.03 -4.05
CA VAL A 92 -1.61 4.63 -3.68
C VAL A 92 -2.74 4.45 -2.70
N ILE A 93 -3.45 3.34 -2.86
CA ILE A 93 -4.43 2.82 -1.91
C ILE A 93 -3.87 1.52 -1.35
N LEU A 94 -3.70 1.48 -0.03
CA LEU A 94 -3.38 0.28 0.72
C LEU A 94 -4.63 -0.19 1.43
N THR A 95 -4.95 -1.48 1.33
CA THR A 95 -6.10 -2.08 2.04
C THR A 95 -5.58 -3.18 2.96
N TYR A 96 -6.20 -3.31 4.12
CA TYR A 96 -5.95 -4.36 5.10
C TYR A 96 -7.21 -5.18 5.34
N GLU A 97 -7.09 -6.50 5.25
CA GLU A 97 -8.12 -7.46 5.60
C GLU A 97 -7.54 -8.54 6.54
N LYS A 98 -8.38 -9.07 7.42
CA LYS A 98 -8.03 -10.16 8.33
C LYS A 98 -9.11 -11.22 8.25
N ASN A 99 -8.70 -12.43 7.86
CA ASN A 99 -9.52 -13.64 7.85
C ASN A 99 -9.58 -14.30 9.22
#